data_AF-W4UTN2-F1
#
_entry.id   AF-W4UTN2-F1
#
_cell.length_a   1.000
_cell.length_b   1.000
_cell.length_c   1.000
_cell.angle_alpha   90.00
_cell.angle_beta   90.00
_cell.angle_gamma   90.00
#
_symmetry.space_group_name_H-M   'P 1'
#
loop_
_entity.id
_entity.type
_entity.pdbx_description
1 polymer ?
#
loop_
_entity_poly.entity_id
_entity_poly.type
_entity_poly.pdbx_seq_one_letter_code
_entity_poly.pdbx_strand_id
1 'polypeptide(L)'
;MEKAGIKIIQIDEPAIREGLPLRRGSWNEYLQWAVDCFRISAGGVRNETQIHTHMCYSEFNDIMEHIARMDADVITIECSRSQMELLDVFHDFEYPNEIGPGVYDIHSAVCPIRRKCWCCSERRQA
;
A
#
# COMPACT_ATOMS: atom_id res chain seq x y z
N MET A 1 -13.54 2.94 -16.60
CA MET A 1 -13.91 3.58 -15.32
C MET A 1 -13.81 5.09 -15.42
N GLU A 2 -12.63 5.64 -15.71
CA GLU A 2 -12.43 7.09 -15.82
C GLU A 2 -13.40 7.79 -16.81
N LYS A 3 -13.60 7.23 -18.02
CA LYS A 3 -14.55 7.78 -19.01
C LYS A 3 -16.01 7.82 -18.52
N ALA A 4 -16.34 7.04 -17.50
CA ALA A 4 -17.65 7.05 -16.85
C ALA A 4 -17.74 8.08 -15.70
N GLY A 5 -16.70 8.91 -15.50
CA GLY A 5 -16.67 9.98 -14.49
C GLY A 5 -16.12 9.56 -13.12
N ILE A 6 -15.60 8.33 -12.98
CA ILE A 6 -14.96 7.88 -11.74
C ILE A 6 -13.62 8.59 -11.57
N LYS A 7 -13.45 9.28 -10.44
CA LYS A 7 -12.26 10.10 -10.12
C LYS A 7 -11.23 9.38 -9.26
N ILE A 8 -11.61 8.28 -8.62
CA ILE A 8 -10.73 7.48 -7.76
C ILE A 8 -10.86 6.03 -8.20
N ILE A 9 -9.74 5.41 -8.55
CA ILE A 9 -9.69 4.02 -9.01
C ILE A 9 -8.71 3.29 -8.12
N GLN A 10 -9.14 2.18 -7.53
CA GLN A 10 -8.28 1.32 -6.71
C GLN A 10 -7.85 0.09 -7.52
N ILE A 11 -6.56 -0.24 -7.47
CA ILE A 11 -5.95 -1.42 -8.08
C ILE A 11 -5.23 -2.19 -6.97
N ASP A 12 -5.79 -3.34 -6.58
CA ASP A 12 -5.28 -4.13 -5.47
C ASP A 12 -4.17 -5.08 -5.91
N GLU A 13 -3.06 -5.11 -5.17
CA GLU A 13 -1.91 -5.98 -5.41
C GLU A 13 -1.66 -6.92 -4.22
N PRO A 14 -2.64 -7.79 -3.87
CA PRO A 14 -2.56 -8.61 -2.67
C PRO A 14 -1.49 -9.69 -2.76
N ALA A 15 -0.99 -10.01 -3.96
CA ALA A 15 -0.09 -11.13 -4.22
C ALA A 15 1.30 -10.71 -4.72
N ILE A 16 1.63 -9.41 -4.71
CA ILE A 16 2.94 -8.93 -5.21
C ILE A 16 4.11 -9.62 -4.48
N ARG A 17 3.93 -9.94 -3.19
CA ARG A 17 4.95 -10.63 -2.39
C ARG A 17 4.89 -12.15 -2.56
N GLU A 18 3.71 -12.73 -2.75
CA GLU A 18 3.53 -14.17 -2.96
C GLU A 18 4.22 -14.69 -4.22
N GLY A 19 4.33 -13.87 -5.26
CA GLY A 19 5.06 -14.22 -6.47
C GLY A 19 6.58 -14.08 -6.39
N LEU A 20 7.14 -13.63 -5.25
CA LEU A 20 8.58 -13.45 -5.11
C LEU A 20 9.33 -14.78 -5.29
N PRO A 21 10.35 -14.83 -6.15
CA PRO A 21 11.20 -16.01 -6.28
C PRO A 21 11.85 -16.38 -4.95
N LEU A 22 12.04 -17.68 -4.67
CA LEU A 22 12.71 -18.11 -3.43
C LEU A 22 14.15 -17.56 -3.30
N ARG A 23 14.82 -17.32 -4.44
CA ARG A 23 16.17 -16.77 -4.47
C ARG A 23 16.10 -15.24 -4.48
N ARG A 24 16.62 -14.61 -3.43
CA ARG A 24 16.73 -13.15 -3.31
C ARG A 24 17.40 -12.46 -4.49
N GLY A 25 18.42 -13.10 -5.09
CA GLY A 25 19.10 -12.57 -6.28
C GLY A 25 18.19 -12.39 -7.50
N SER A 26 17.02 -13.04 -7.53
CA SER A 26 16.03 -12.93 -8.61
C SER A 26 14.86 -11.98 -8.27
N TRP A 27 14.84 -11.37 -7.08
CA TRP A 27 13.74 -10.50 -6.66
C TRP A 27 13.64 -9.24 -7.51
N ASN A 28 14.76 -8.59 -7.80
CA ASN A 28 14.75 -7.33 -8.56
C ASN A 28 14.16 -7.50 -9.95
N GLU A 29 14.47 -8.59 -10.65
CA GLU A 29 13.88 -8.88 -11.97
C GLU A 29 12.37 -9.07 -11.85
N TYR A 30 11.93 -9.82 -10.84
CA TYR A 30 10.51 -10.04 -10.59
C TYR A 30 9.76 -8.74 -10.26
N LEU A 31 10.28 -7.98 -9.30
CA LEU A 31 9.63 -6.75 -8.83
C LEU A 31 9.64 -5.67 -9.91
N GLN A 32 10.68 -5.62 -10.75
CA GLN A 32 10.73 -4.72 -11.89
C GLN A 32 9.54 -4.91 -12.82
N TRP A 33 9.32 -6.15 -13.29
CA TRP A 33 8.23 -6.41 -14.23
C TRP A 33 6.86 -6.22 -13.56
N ALA A 34 6.72 -6.60 -12.28
CA ALA A 34 5.46 -6.48 -11.55
C ALA A 34 5.05 -5.00 -11.41
N VAL A 35 6.00 -4.14 -11.04
CA VAL A 35 5.82 -2.69 -10.97
C VAL A 35 5.50 -2.12 -12.34
N ASP A 36 6.20 -2.54 -13.40
CA ASP A 36 5.93 -2.06 -14.76
C ASP A 36 4.51 -2.45 -15.23
N CYS A 37 4.05 -3.66 -14.91
CA CYS A 37 2.68 -4.09 -15.19
C CYS A 37 1.63 -3.23 -14.46
N PHE A 38 1.89 -2.89 -13.19
CA PHE A 38 1.02 -1.97 -12.44
C PHE A 38 0.96 -0.59 -13.11
N ARG A 39 2.12 -0.02 -13.45
CA ARG A 39 2.22 1.30 -14.10
C ARG A 39 1.58 1.33 -15.48
N ILE A 40 1.67 0.25 -16.25
CA ILE A 40 0.97 0.15 -17.54
C ILE A 40 -0.55 0.19 -17.34
N SER A 41 -1.05 -0.46 -16.27
CA SER A 41 -2.47 -0.50 -15.95
C SER A 41 -3.00 0.85 -15.44
N ALA A 42 -2.19 1.56 -14.65
CA ALA A 42 -2.55 2.84 -14.03
C ALA A 42 -2.23 4.07 -14.88
N GLY A 43 -1.15 4.08 -15.66
CA GLY A 43 -0.56 5.27 -16.28
C GLY A 43 -1.36 5.89 -17.44
N GLY A 44 -2.49 5.28 -17.83
CA GLY A 44 -3.39 5.82 -18.86
C GLY A 44 -4.43 6.83 -18.34
N VAL A 45 -4.45 7.11 -17.03
CA VAL A 45 -5.40 8.05 -16.42
C VAL A 45 -4.91 9.50 -16.53
N ARG A 46 -5.85 10.45 -16.43
CA ARG A 46 -5.54 11.87 -16.31
C ARG A 46 -5.00 12.18 -14.92
N ASN A 47 -4.23 13.27 -14.81
CA ASN A 47 -3.66 13.74 -13.54
C ASN A 47 -4.70 14.03 -12.45
N GLU A 48 -5.96 14.32 -12.82
CA GLU A 48 -7.02 14.56 -11.84
C GLU A 48 -7.69 13.27 -11.33
N THR A 49 -7.35 12.11 -11.92
CA THR A 49 -7.84 10.80 -11.50
C THR A 49 -6.84 10.18 -10.53
N GLN A 50 -7.28 9.94 -9.30
CA GLN A 50 -6.43 9.38 -8.25
C GLN A 50 -6.37 7.85 -8.32
N ILE A 51 -5.18 7.28 -8.32
CA ILE A 51 -4.90 5.85 -8.26
C ILE A 51 -4.59 5.46 -6.82
N HIS A 52 -5.41 4.57 -6.29
CA HIS A 52 -5.19 3.93 -5.00
C HIS A 52 -4.67 2.52 -5.23
N THR A 53 -3.84 2.02 -4.33
CA THR A 53 -3.51 0.60 -4.28
C THR A 53 -3.62 0.07 -2.85
N HIS A 54 -4.04 -1.18 -2.73
CA HIS A 54 -4.08 -1.90 -1.46
C HIS A 54 -3.11 -3.07 -1.49
N MET A 55 -2.34 -3.22 -0.42
CA MET A 55 -1.43 -4.34 -0.21
C MET A 55 -1.68 -5.00 1.15
N CYS A 56 -2.01 -6.28 1.14
CA CYS A 56 -2.41 -7.06 2.33
C CYS A 56 -1.22 -7.60 3.14
N TYR A 57 -0.13 -6.82 3.30
CA TYR A 57 1.08 -7.28 3.97
C TYR A 57 1.49 -6.37 5.13
N SER A 58 2.13 -6.99 6.12
CA SER A 58 2.62 -6.30 7.32
C SER A 58 4.12 -6.02 7.30
N GLU A 59 4.84 -6.36 6.23
CA GLU A 59 6.30 -6.19 6.14
C GLU A 59 6.72 -5.77 4.72
N PHE A 60 7.23 -4.55 4.58
CA PHE A 60 7.62 -3.97 3.28
C PHE A 60 9.09 -3.58 3.18
N ASN A 61 9.86 -3.74 4.27
CA ASN A 61 11.26 -3.33 4.39
C ASN A 61 12.12 -3.71 3.16
N ASP A 62 12.02 -4.94 2.70
CA ASP A 62 12.87 -5.47 1.60
C ASP A 62 12.46 -5.00 0.20
N ILE A 63 11.30 -4.35 0.04
CA ILE A 63 10.72 -4.02 -1.28
C ILE A 63 10.24 -2.56 -1.39
N MET A 64 10.58 -1.70 -0.43
CA MET A 64 10.06 -0.33 -0.36
C MET A 64 10.40 0.51 -1.60
N GLU A 65 11.62 0.36 -2.13
CA GLU A 65 12.02 1.01 -3.38
C GLU A 65 11.10 0.65 -4.55
N HIS A 66 10.68 -0.61 -4.64
CA HIS A 66 9.79 -1.06 -5.71
C HIS A 66 8.36 -0.57 -5.50
N ILE A 67 7.89 -0.49 -4.25
CA ILE A 67 6.58 0.09 -3.90
C ILE A 67 6.54 1.59 -4.26
N ALA A 68 7.59 2.34 -3.95
CA ALA A 68 7.68 3.75 -4.35
C ALA A 68 7.65 3.92 -5.87
N ARG A 69 8.29 3.00 -6.60
CA ARG A 69 8.28 3.01 -8.07
C ARG A 69 6.94 2.67 -8.70
N MET A 70 5.99 2.10 -7.95
CA MET A 70 4.61 1.90 -8.44
C MET A 70 3.92 3.23 -8.71
N ASP A 71 4.33 4.30 -8.02
CA ASP A 71 3.84 5.66 -8.24
C ASP A 71 2.32 5.77 -8.08
N ALA A 72 1.77 5.05 -7.09
CA ALA A 72 0.38 5.20 -6.69
C ALA A 72 0.21 6.47 -5.85
N ASP A 73 -0.87 7.21 -6.05
CA ASP A 73 -1.15 8.44 -5.29
C ASP A 73 -1.40 8.14 -3.82
N VAL A 74 -2.10 7.04 -3.54
CA VAL A 74 -2.44 6.59 -2.19
C VAL A 74 -2.19 5.08 -2.05
N ILE A 75 -1.40 4.68 -1.07
CA ILE A 75 -1.23 3.27 -0.70
C ILE A 75 -1.95 2.98 0.61
N THR A 76 -2.84 2.00 0.61
CA THR A 76 -3.49 1.50 1.84
C THR A 76 -2.82 0.21 2.31
N ILE A 77 -2.46 0.17 3.60
CA ILE A 77 -1.68 -0.92 4.21
C ILE A 77 -2.35 -1.44 5.49
N GLU A 78 -2.08 -2.70 5.83
CA GLU A 78 -2.62 -3.31 7.05
C GLU A 78 -1.75 -3.00 8.28
N CYS A 79 -2.16 -2.03 9.11
CA CYS A 79 -1.41 -1.62 10.31
C CYS A 79 -2.05 -2.06 11.64
N SER A 80 -3.28 -2.59 11.61
CA SER A 80 -4.10 -2.79 12.82
C SER A 80 -3.53 -3.83 13.79
N ARG A 81 -2.70 -4.76 13.30
CA ARG A 81 -2.08 -5.85 14.08
C ARG A 81 -0.61 -5.58 14.45
N SER A 82 0.08 -4.72 13.71
CA SER A 82 1.53 -4.43 13.82
C SER A 82 1.86 -3.19 14.66
N GLN A 83 0.89 -2.63 15.39
CA GLN A 83 1.09 -1.49 16.30
C GLN A 83 1.76 -0.25 15.69
N MET A 84 1.65 -0.04 14.38
CA MET A 84 2.22 1.09 13.62
C MET A 84 3.73 1.03 13.34
N GLU A 85 4.44 -0.05 13.70
CA GLU A 85 5.88 -0.22 13.37
C GLU A 85 6.15 -0.14 11.86
N LEU A 86 5.16 -0.54 11.06
CA LEU A 86 5.17 -0.41 9.61
C LEU A 86 5.33 1.02 9.11
N LEU A 87 4.79 2.01 9.83
CA LEU A 87 4.86 3.42 9.41
C LEU A 87 6.26 4.00 9.58
N ASP A 88 7.04 3.48 10.52
CA ASP A 88 8.43 3.89 10.71
C ASP A 88 9.24 3.61 9.43
N VAL A 89 8.96 2.51 8.73
CA VAL A 89 9.61 2.17 7.46
C VAL A 89 9.31 3.19 6.37
N PHE A 90 8.05 3.64 6.27
CA PHE A 90 7.67 4.66 5.29
C PHE A 90 8.22 6.04 5.65
N HIS A 91 8.34 6.33 6.95
CA HIS A 91 8.97 7.56 7.45
C HIS A 91 10.46 7.58 7.14
N ASP A 92 11.19 6.52 7.50
CA ASP A 92 12.64 6.38 7.28
C ASP A 92 13.00 6.38 5.79
N PHE A 93 12.12 5.85 4.94
CA PHE A 93 12.27 5.86 3.49
C PHE A 93 11.90 7.21 2.85
N GLU A 94 11.32 8.15 3.60
CA GLU A 94 10.76 9.41 3.09
C GLU A 94 9.79 9.17 1.92
N TYR A 95 8.81 8.28 2.12
CA TYR A 95 7.88 7.91 1.06
C TYR A 95 7.12 9.14 0.51
N PRO A 96 7.11 9.36 -0.82
CA PRO A 96 6.70 10.65 -1.39
C PRO A 96 5.18 10.87 -1.45
N ASN A 97 4.40 9.79 -1.45
CA ASN A 97 2.95 9.82 -1.73
C ASN A 97 2.12 9.54 -0.47
N GLU A 98 0.79 9.61 -0.58
CA GLU A 98 -0.08 9.44 0.57
C GLU A 98 -0.20 7.96 1.02
N ILE A 99 -0.43 7.77 2.31
CA ILE A 99 -0.55 6.44 2.92
C ILE A 99 -1.88 6.34 3.69
N GLY A 100 -2.53 5.18 3.66
CA GLY A 100 -3.75 4.88 4.41
C GLY A 100 -3.54 3.69 5.34
N PRO A 101 -3.08 3.90 6.59
CA PRO A 101 -2.89 2.80 7.53
C PRO A 101 -4.24 2.25 8.03
N GLY A 102 -4.41 0.94 7.95
CA GLY A 102 -5.60 0.24 8.43
C GLY A 102 -5.71 0.28 9.96
N VAL A 103 -6.80 0.86 10.47
CA VAL A 103 -7.06 1.03 11.92
C VAL A 103 -7.99 -0.03 12.52
N TYR A 104 -8.57 -0.88 11.66
CA TYR A 104 -9.49 -1.95 12.05
C TYR A 104 -9.03 -3.27 11.44
N ASP A 105 -8.91 -4.30 12.28
CA ASP A 105 -8.62 -5.66 11.84
C ASP A 105 -9.92 -6.36 11.41
N ILE A 106 -10.11 -6.45 10.10
CA ILE A 106 -11.29 -7.11 9.50
C ILE A 106 -11.32 -8.63 9.72
N HIS A 107 -10.19 -9.23 10.11
CA HIS A 107 -10.11 -10.65 10.42
C HIS A 107 -10.66 -10.99 11.82
N SER A 108 -11.00 -9.97 12.61
CA SER A 108 -11.60 -10.13 13.93
C SER A 108 -13.10 -9.90 13.89
N ALA A 109 -13.86 -10.84 14.46
CA ALA A 109 -15.30 -10.67 14.70
C ALA A 109 -15.61 -9.59 15.75
N VAL A 110 -14.60 -9.08 16.46
CA VAL A 110 -14.76 -8.04 17.48
C VAL A 110 -14.87 -6.68 16.82
N CYS A 111 -16.03 -6.03 16.97
CA CYS A 111 -16.16 -4.62 16.60
C CYS A 111 -15.33 -3.75 17.56
N PRO A 112 -14.37 -2.96 17.06
CA PRO A 112 -13.50 -2.14 17.90
C PRO A 112 -14.30 -1.00 18.52
N ILE A 113 -14.00 -0.67 19.78
CA ILE A 113 -14.54 0.55 20.40
C ILE A 113 -13.93 1.79 19.74
N ARG A 114 -14.70 2.88 19.66
CA ARG A 114 -14.27 4.16 19.05
C ARG A 114 -12.87 4.61 19.52
N ARG A 115 -12.59 4.46 20.82
CA ARG A 115 -11.31 4.83 21.42
C ARG A 115 -10.12 4.06 20.82
N LYS A 116 -10.30 2.79 20.46
CA LYS A 116 -9.23 1.96 19.88
C LYS A 116 -8.87 2.44 18.49
N CYS A 117 -9.86 2.67 17.62
CA CYS A 117 -9.63 3.22 16.28
C CYS A 117 -9.01 4.63 16.34
N TRP A 118 -9.48 5.48 17.27
CA TRP A 118 -8.94 6.82 17.48
C TRP A 118 -7.47 6.80 17.93
N CYS A 119 -7.12 5.95 18.90
CA CYS A 119 -5.74 5.81 19.35
C CYS A 119 -4.79 5.32 18.24
N CYS A 120 -5.28 4.45 17.35
CA CYS A 120 -4.52 4.06 16.15
C CYS A 120 -4.36 5.22 15.17
N SER A 121 -5.38 6.07 14.97
CA SER A 121 -5.25 7.23 14.07
C SER A 121 -4.31 8.33 14.58
N GLU A 122 -4.26 8.58 15.89
CA GLU A 122 -3.41 9.63 16.48
C GLU A 122 -1.92 9.34 16.38
N ARG A 123 -1.52 8.06 16.45
CA ARG A 123 -0.10 7.67 16.30
C ARG A 123 0.49 7.98 14.91
N ARG A 124 -0.34 8.42 13.96
CA ARG A 124 0.07 8.86 12.63
C ARG A 124 0.58 10.31 12.58
N GLN A 125 0.24 11.13 13.57
CA GLN A 125 0.56 12.57 13.60
C GLN A 125 1.83 12.89 14.40
N ALA A 126 2.51 11.89 14.96
CA ALA A 126 3.71 12.04 15.77
C ALA A 126 4.96 11.68 14.97
#